data_AF-A0A3D4AS09-F1
#
_entry.id   AF-A0A3D4AS09-F1
#
_cell.length_a   1.000
_cell.length_b   1.000
_cell.length_c   1.000
_cell.angle_alpha   90.00
_cell.angle_beta   90.00
_cell.angle_gamma   90.00
#
_symmetry.space_group_name_H-M   'P 1'
#
loop_
_entity.id
_entity.type
_entity.pdbx_description
1 polymer ?
#
loop_
_entity_poly.entity_id
_entity_poly.type
_entity_poly.pdbx_seq_one_letter_code
_entity_poly.pdbx_strand_id
1 'polypeptide(L)'
;LNQRVAKLKGIEKSLIDDLKSALPLMPGIKALCQILKHHQWYLAIASGGFVPFAERVQELINLDEVHANVLEFKDDKLTGKVLGGIVDAEQKAVVLNALQQKLGLEKSQTVAIGDGANDLKMMAHAGLGVAVHGKPKVVEQAQAAICQGSLLQLLYMLAVPLNPSQV
;
A
#
# COMPACT_ATOMS: atom_id res chain seq x y z
N LEU A 1 -4.63 -16.89 3.60
CA LEU A 1 -4.65 -15.88 4.70
C LEU A 1 -5.19 -16.48 5.99
N ASN A 2 -6.40 -17.07 5.98
CA ASN A 2 -7.08 -17.61 7.17
C ASN A 2 -6.23 -18.53 8.06
N GLN A 3 -5.44 -19.43 7.47
CA GLN A 3 -4.53 -20.30 8.24
C GLN A 3 -3.45 -19.53 9.02
N ARG A 4 -2.96 -18.40 8.50
CA ARG A 4 -1.99 -17.55 9.21
C ARG A 4 -2.67 -16.80 10.35
N VAL A 5 -3.88 -16.27 10.11
CA VAL A 5 -4.63 -15.51 11.12
C VAL A 5 -5.12 -16.43 12.26
N ALA A 6 -5.50 -17.67 11.95
CA ALA A 6 -5.88 -18.66 12.96
C ALA A 6 -4.79 -18.90 14.01
N LYS A 7 -3.51 -18.80 13.61
CA LYS A 7 -2.36 -18.92 14.53
C LYS A 7 -2.17 -17.72 15.47
N LEU A 8 -2.85 -16.61 15.21
CA LEU A 8 -2.79 -15.39 16.02
C LEU A 8 -3.87 -15.36 17.12
N LYS A 9 -4.72 -16.40 17.20
CA LYS A 9 -5.78 -16.48 18.19
C LYS A 9 -5.23 -16.34 19.61
N GLY A 10 -5.86 -15.48 20.41
CA GLY A 10 -5.51 -15.23 21.81
C GLY A 10 -4.46 -14.14 22.03
N ILE A 11 -3.85 -13.60 20.97
CA ILE A 11 -2.97 -12.43 21.07
C ILE A 11 -3.79 -11.23 21.52
N GLU A 12 -3.27 -10.51 22.50
CA GLU A 12 -3.90 -9.30 23.05
C GLU A 12 -3.75 -8.12 22.10
N LYS A 13 -4.77 -7.25 22.12
CA LYS A 13 -4.80 -6.02 21.33
C LYS A 13 -3.64 -5.08 21.67
N SER A 14 -3.22 -5.05 22.94
CA SER A 14 -2.04 -4.30 23.41
C SER A 14 -0.77 -4.59 22.61
N LEU A 15 -0.50 -5.88 22.32
CA LEU A 15 0.66 -6.27 21.52
C LEU A 15 0.57 -5.73 20.07
N ILE A 16 -0.64 -5.67 19.51
CA ILE A 16 -0.85 -5.07 18.18
C ILE A 16 -0.55 -3.57 18.22
N ASP A 17 -0.99 -2.88 19.27
CA ASP A 17 -0.74 -1.45 19.46
C ASP A 17 0.76 -1.15 19.64
N ASP A 18 1.47 -1.99 20.40
CA ASP A 18 2.93 -1.89 20.56
C ASP A 18 3.66 -2.07 19.22
N LEU A 19 3.28 -3.10 18.43
CA LEU A 19 3.87 -3.35 17.11
C LEU A 19 3.59 -2.22 16.12
N LYS A 20 2.41 -1.60 16.19
CA LYS A 20 2.06 -0.42 15.38
C LYS A 20 2.95 0.79 15.73
N SER A 21 3.29 0.97 17.01
CA SER A 21 4.09 2.11 17.45
C SER A 21 5.51 2.08 16.87
N ALA A 22 6.06 0.88 16.65
CA ALA A 22 7.41 0.65 16.15
C ALA A 22 7.47 0.35 14.64
N LEU A 23 6.39 0.57 13.89
CA LEU A 23 6.32 0.19 12.48
C LEU A 23 7.33 0.99 11.62
N PRO A 24 8.34 0.33 11.02
CA PRO A 24 9.32 1.01 10.19
C PRO A 24 8.68 1.39 8.85
N LEU A 25 8.95 2.61 8.41
CA LEU A 25 8.55 3.08 7.08
C LEU A 25 9.66 2.81 6.07
N MET A 26 9.25 2.46 4.85
CA MET A 26 10.20 2.25 3.77
C MET A 26 10.94 3.56 3.45
N PRO A 27 12.26 3.54 3.21
CA PRO A 27 13.03 4.75 2.95
C PRO A 27 12.40 5.59 1.83
N GLY A 28 12.27 6.89 2.06
CA GLY A 28 11.73 7.85 1.10
C GLY A 28 10.20 7.97 1.05
N ILE A 29 9.42 7.06 1.65
CA ILE A 29 7.93 7.09 1.52
C ILE A 29 7.32 8.39 2.06
N LYS A 30 7.80 8.89 3.20
CA LYS A 30 7.30 10.13 3.82
C LYS A 30 7.45 11.31 2.88
N ALA A 31 8.66 11.53 2.36
CA ALA A 31 8.96 12.61 1.45
C ALA A 31 8.24 12.44 0.10
N LEU A 32 8.17 11.21 -0.42
CA LEU A 32 7.38 10.91 -1.62
C LEU A 32 5.91 11.31 -1.45
N CYS A 33 5.25 10.86 -0.38
CA CYS A 33 3.85 11.19 -0.13
C CYS A 33 3.64 12.69 0.03
N GLN A 34 4.54 13.40 0.73
CA GLN A 34 4.46 14.86 0.87
C GLN A 34 4.53 15.57 -0.48
N ILE A 35 5.47 15.18 -1.35
CA ILE A 35 5.61 15.77 -2.69
C ILE A 35 4.37 15.46 -3.53
N LEU A 36 3.92 14.20 -3.55
CA LEU A 36 2.72 13.81 -4.31
C LEU A 36 1.47 14.58 -3.84
N LYS A 37 1.29 14.76 -2.52
CA LYS A 37 0.20 15.58 -1.96
C LYS A 37 0.30 17.04 -2.36
N HIS A 38 1.51 17.61 -2.39
CA HIS A 38 1.72 18.97 -2.87
C HIS A 38 1.25 19.13 -4.33
N HIS A 39 1.42 18.08 -5.14
CA HIS A 39 0.91 17.99 -6.50
C HIS A 39 -0.52 17.42 -6.61
N GLN A 40 -1.28 17.42 -5.50
CA GLN A 40 -2.68 17.02 -5.44
C GLN A 40 -2.97 15.57 -5.86
N TRP A 41 -1.99 14.67 -5.72
CA TRP A 41 -2.21 13.25 -5.93
C TRP A 41 -3.10 12.66 -4.83
N TYR A 42 -3.99 11.76 -5.22
CA TYR A 42 -4.74 10.92 -4.30
C TYR A 42 -3.91 9.68 -3.94
N LEU A 43 -3.67 9.46 -2.66
CA LEU A 43 -2.81 8.40 -2.15
C LEU A 43 -3.64 7.35 -1.40
N ALA A 44 -3.61 6.11 -1.87
CA ALA A 44 -4.31 5.00 -1.24
C ALA A 44 -3.37 3.82 -1.01
N ILE A 45 -3.66 3.01 0.02
CA ILE A 45 -2.99 1.72 0.25
C ILE A 45 -3.98 0.57 0.16
N ALA A 46 -3.65 -0.43 -0.68
CA ALA A 46 -4.35 -1.71 -0.74
C ALA A 46 -3.42 -2.82 -0.24
N SER A 47 -3.66 -3.32 0.96
CA SER A 47 -2.76 -4.22 1.68
C SER A 47 -3.42 -5.55 2.00
N GLY A 48 -2.68 -6.64 1.75
CA GLY A 48 -3.03 -7.97 2.27
C GLY A 48 -2.72 -8.13 3.77
N GLY A 49 -2.22 -7.08 4.42
CA GLY A 49 -2.06 -6.97 5.87
C GLY A 49 -3.38 -6.64 6.56
N PHE A 50 -3.28 -6.01 7.73
CA PHE A 50 -4.44 -5.75 8.59
C PHE A 50 -4.69 -4.26 8.82
N VAL A 51 -5.96 -3.91 8.98
CA VAL A 51 -6.44 -2.53 9.17
C VAL A 51 -5.65 -1.75 10.22
N PRO A 52 -5.38 -2.27 11.45
CA PRO A 52 -4.68 -1.49 12.47
C PRO A 52 -3.30 -0.99 12.03
N PHE A 53 -2.57 -1.78 11.23
CA PHE A 53 -1.26 -1.38 10.70
C PHE A 53 -1.38 -0.44 9.51
N ALA A 54 -2.37 -0.67 8.64
CA ALA A 54 -2.59 0.17 7.47
C ALA A 54 -3.09 1.57 7.85
N GLU A 55 -3.96 1.68 8.85
CA GLU A 55 -4.38 2.96 9.46
C GLU A 55 -3.19 3.68 10.10
N ARG A 56 -2.30 2.94 10.78
CA ARG A 56 -1.08 3.55 11.32
C ARG A 56 -0.18 4.13 10.23
N VAL A 57 -0.03 3.42 9.11
CA VAL A 57 0.68 3.96 7.94
C VAL A 57 -0.05 5.20 7.41
N GLN A 58 -1.38 5.15 7.28
CA GLN A 58 -2.18 6.29 6.84
C GLN A 58 -1.95 7.54 7.69
N GLU A 59 -1.94 7.42 9.03
CA GLU A 59 -1.63 8.53 9.93
C GLU A 59 -0.21 9.09 9.68
N LEU A 60 0.77 8.20 9.52
CA LEU A 60 2.19 8.58 9.42
C LEU A 60 2.55 9.30 8.12
N ILE A 61 1.84 9.04 7.03
CA ILE A 61 2.14 9.60 5.69
C ILE A 61 0.94 10.28 5.03
N ASN A 62 -0.14 10.49 5.79
CA ASN A 62 -1.36 11.19 5.39
C ASN A 62 -2.04 10.60 4.13
N LEU A 63 -2.32 9.30 4.13
CA LEU A 63 -3.05 8.65 3.02
C LEU A 63 -4.53 9.05 2.99
N ASP A 64 -5.11 9.17 1.81
CA ASP A 64 -6.54 9.47 1.63
C ASP A 64 -7.43 8.25 1.89
N GLU A 65 -6.95 7.04 1.57
CA GLU A 65 -7.76 5.83 1.68
C GLU A 65 -6.95 4.59 2.04
N VAL A 66 -7.58 3.69 2.81
CA VAL A 66 -7.00 2.43 3.29
C VAL A 66 -7.93 1.28 2.97
N HIS A 67 -7.38 0.24 2.34
CA HIS A 67 -8.05 -1.05 2.13
C HIS A 67 -7.16 -2.17 2.67
N ALA A 68 -7.59 -2.82 3.74
CA ALA A 68 -6.86 -3.92 4.37
C ALA A 68 -7.82 -4.93 5.02
N ASN A 69 -7.30 -6.07 5.46
CA ASN A 69 -8.10 -7.10 6.11
C ASN A 69 -8.46 -6.70 7.55
N VAL A 70 -9.74 -6.84 7.93
CA VAL A 70 -10.20 -6.51 9.28
C VAL A 70 -9.99 -7.71 10.20
N LEU A 71 -9.21 -7.56 11.26
CA LEU A 71 -9.07 -8.61 12.29
C LEU A 71 -10.28 -8.60 13.22
N GLU A 72 -10.81 -9.78 13.55
CA GLU A 72 -11.86 -9.92 14.55
C GLU A 72 -11.25 -9.97 15.96
N PHE A 73 -11.75 -9.08 16.83
CA PHE A 73 -11.41 -9.05 18.25
C PHE A 73 -12.62 -9.44 19.09
N LYS A 74 -12.36 -10.15 20.19
CA LYS A 74 -13.34 -10.41 21.25
C LYS A 74 -12.61 -10.34 22.59
N ASP A 75 -13.17 -9.58 23.54
CA ASP A 75 -12.59 -9.38 24.87
C ASP A 75 -11.11 -8.95 24.80
N ASP A 76 -10.82 -7.96 23.94
CA ASP A 76 -9.49 -7.43 23.62
C ASP A 76 -8.45 -8.47 23.13
N LYS A 77 -8.92 -9.62 22.64
CA LYS A 77 -8.08 -10.68 22.08
C LYS A 77 -8.47 -11.03 20.65
N LEU A 78 -7.47 -11.36 19.83
CA LEU A 78 -7.72 -11.85 18.47
C LEU A 78 -8.46 -13.18 18.51
N THR A 79 -9.54 -13.30 17.75
CA THR A 79 -10.29 -14.57 17.63
C THR A 79 -9.62 -15.55 16.68
N GLY A 80 -8.67 -15.06 15.87
CA GLY A 80 -8.04 -15.80 14.77
C GLY A 80 -8.83 -15.76 13.46
N LYS A 81 -9.82 -14.87 13.34
CA LYS A 81 -10.62 -14.68 12.12
C LYS A 81 -10.40 -13.29 11.51
N VAL A 82 -10.72 -13.20 10.23
CA VAL A 82 -10.81 -11.94 9.46
C VAL A 82 -12.29 -11.68 9.19
N LEU A 83 -12.71 -10.43 9.35
CA LEU A 83 -14.07 -9.97 9.03
C LEU A 83 -14.13 -9.46 7.59
N GLY A 84 -15.26 -9.72 6.93
CA GLY A 84 -15.55 -9.18 5.60
C GLY A 84 -14.73 -9.79 4.46
N GLY A 85 -14.54 -9.01 3.40
CA GLY A 85 -13.79 -9.41 2.22
C GLY A 85 -12.28 -9.47 2.48
N ILE A 86 -11.62 -10.42 1.82
CA ILE A 86 -10.16 -10.55 1.89
C ILE A 86 -9.52 -9.71 0.80
N VAL A 87 -8.56 -8.88 1.18
CA VAL A 87 -7.71 -8.13 0.23
C VAL A 87 -6.65 -9.06 -0.34
N ASP A 88 -7.00 -9.74 -1.42
CA ASP A 88 -6.09 -10.55 -2.24
C ASP A 88 -5.62 -9.81 -3.50
N ALA A 89 -4.91 -10.50 -4.38
CA ALA A 89 -4.36 -9.91 -5.60
C ALA A 89 -5.44 -9.35 -6.55
N GLU A 90 -6.60 -10.02 -6.62
CA GLU A 90 -7.73 -9.55 -7.43
C GLU A 90 -8.37 -8.33 -6.77
N GLN A 91 -8.59 -8.41 -5.46
CA GLN A 91 -9.19 -7.32 -4.70
C GLN A 91 -8.36 -6.03 -4.77
N LYS A 92 -7.02 -6.11 -4.83
CA LYS A 92 -6.18 -4.92 -5.04
C LYS A 92 -6.43 -4.24 -6.40
N ALA A 93 -6.60 -5.02 -7.46
CA ALA A 93 -6.95 -4.49 -8.79
C ALA A 93 -8.37 -3.89 -8.79
N VAL A 94 -9.33 -4.56 -8.12
CA VAL A 94 -10.69 -4.05 -7.94
C VAL A 94 -10.69 -2.71 -7.20
N VAL A 95 -9.89 -2.59 -6.13
CA VAL A 95 -9.73 -1.33 -5.37
C VAL A 95 -9.20 -0.21 -6.28
N LEU A 96 -8.15 -0.47 -7.06
CA LEU A 96 -7.61 0.53 -7.98
C LEU A 96 -8.67 0.99 -9.00
N ASN A 97 -9.41 0.05 -9.59
CA ASN A 97 -10.48 0.37 -10.53
C ASN A 97 -11.62 1.16 -9.86
N ALA A 98 -12.01 0.80 -8.63
CA ALA A 98 -13.02 1.53 -7.87
C ALA A 98 -12.59 2.98 -7.58
N LEU A 99 -11.30 3.19 -7.24
CA LEU A 99 -10.73 4.52 -7.05
C LEU A 99 -10.72 5.34 -8.35
N GLN A 100 -10.36 4.72 -9.48
CA GLN A 100 -10.43 5.36 -10.80
C GLN A 100 -11.83 5.87 -11.10
N GLN A 101 -12.85 5.04 -10.90
CA GLN A 101 -14.24 5.43 -11.13
C GLN A 101 -14.71 6.50 -10.14
N LYS A 102 -14.38 6.35 -8.85
CA LYS A 102 -14.73 7.32 -7.79
C LYS A 102 -14.15 8.70 -8.05
N LEU A 103 -12.94 8.76 -8.59
CA LEU A 103 -12.20 10.01 -8.82
C LEU A 103 -12.33 10.54 -10.26
N GLY A 104 -12.98 9.79 -11.16
CA GLY A 104 -13.10 10.15 -12.57
C GLY A 104 -11.75 10.19 -13.30
N LEU A 105 -10.84 9.28 -12.95
CA LEU A 105 -9.48 9.24 -13.50
C LEU A 105 -9.36 8.18 -14.60
N GLU A 106 -8.67 8.57 -15.68
CA GLU A 106 -8.29 7.65 -16.73
C GLU A 106 -7.20 6.67 -16.27
N LYS A 107 -7.08 5.52 -16.94
CA LYS A 107 -6.02 4.53 -16.62
C LYS A 107 -4.63 5.16 -16.65
N SER A 108 -4.35 6.01 -17.63
CA SER A 108 -3.05 6.68 -17.78
C SER A 108 -2.68 7.62 -16.62
N GLN A 109 -3.65 7.99 -15.77
CA GLN A 109 -3.44 8.87 -14.61
C GLN A 109 -3.23 8.11 -13.31
N THR A 110 -3.02 6.79 -13.35
CA THR A 110 -2.78 5.99 -12.15
C THR A 110 -1.41 5.35 -12.10
N VAL A 111 -0.87 5.29 -10.89
CA VAL A 111 0.39 4.62 -10.57
C VAL A 111 0.13 3.61 -9.47
N ALA A 112 0.63 2.40 -9.65
CA ALA A 112 0.59 1.36 -8.64
C ALA A 112 2.00 0.87 -8.35
N ILE A 113 2.36 0.80 -7.06
CA ILE A 113 3.65 0.30 -6.60
C ILE A 113 3.47 -0.98 -5.78
N GLY A 114 4.37 -1.94 -5.92
CA GLY A 114 4.32 -3.19 -5.17
C GLY A 114 5.62 -3.98 -5.22
N ASP A 115 5.81 -4.92 -4.29
CA ASP A 115 7.03 -5.74 -4.17
C ASP A 115 6.76 -7.22 -4.47
N GLY A 116 5.50 -7.65 -4.36
CA GLY A 116 5.10 -9.04 -4.38
C GLY A 116 4.32 -9.46 -5.63
N ALA A 117 4.22 -10.78 -5.83
CA ALA A 117 3.39 -11.35 -6.89
C ALA A 117 1.89 -11.03 -6.71
N ASN A 118 1.47 -10.70 -5.47
CA ASN A 118 0.09 -10.30 -5.18
C ASN A 118 -0.24 -8.90 -5.72
N ASP A 119 0.76 -8.10 -6.10
CA ASP A 119 0.56 -6.73 -6.60
C ASP A 119 0.53 -6.68 -8.13
N LEU A 120 0.98 -7.74 -8.81
CA LEU A 120 1.12 -7.80 -10.26
C LEU A 120 -0.17 -7.45 -11.00
N LYS A 121 -1.31 -7.93 -10.52
CA LYS A 121 -2.62 -7.60 -11.12
C LYS A 121 -2.94 -6.11 -11.00
N MET A 122 -2.80 -5.55 -9.80
CA MET A 122 -3.00 -4.12 -9.55
C MET A 122 -2.03 -3.27 -10.41
N MET A 123 -0.76 -3.67 -10.48
CA MET A 123 0.25 -2.99 -11.29
C MET A 123 -0.05 -3.04 -12.79
N ALA A 124 -0.53 -4.17 -13.32
CA ALA A 124 -0.94 -4.29 -14.72
C ALA A 124 -2.21 -3.47 -15.06
N HIS A 125 -3.09 -3.26 -14.07
CA HIS A 125 -4.28 -2.43 -14.21
C HIS A 125 -4.00 -0.92 -14.13
N ALA A 126 -2.90 -0.50 -13.51
CA ALA A 126 -2.50 0.90 -13.47
C ALA A 126 -1.97 1.41 -14.82
N GLY A 127 -1.94 2.73 -15.00
CA GLY A 127 -1.22 3.35 -16.12
C GLY A 127 0.29 3.09 -16.06
N LEU A 128 0.85 3.17 -14.85
CA LEU A 128 2.23 2.82 -14.54
C LEU A 128 2.31 1.89 -13.31
N GLY A 129 2.68 0.64 -13.54
CA GLY A 129 3.00 -0.35 -12.51
C GLY A 129 4.51 -0.41 -12.23
N VAL A 130 4.91 -0.12 -10.99
CA VAL A 130 6.33 -0.09 -10.58
C VAL A 130 6.62 -1.13 -9.50
N ALA A 131 7.52 -2.06 -9.81
CA ALA A 131 8.04 -2.98 -8.80
C ALA A 131 9.03 -2.25 -7.88
N VAL A 132 8.90 -2.36 -6.56
CA VAL A 132 9.84 -1.75 -5.60
C VAL A 132 10.48 -2.82 -4.75
N HIS A 133 11.80 -2.96 -4.85
CA HIS A 133 12.58 -4.03 -4.21
C HIS A 133 11.96 -5.42 -4.42
N GLY A 134 11.32 -5.61 -5.58
CA GLY A 134 10.55 -6.80 -5.89
C GLY A 134 11.42 -8.02 -6.16
N LYS A 135 10.83 -9.20 -5.99
CA LYS A 135 11.48 -10.47 -6.40
C LYS A 135 11.69 -10.48 -7.93
N PRO A 136 12.64 -11.26 -8.48
CA PRO A 136 12.94 -11.27 -9.92
C PRO A 136 11.71 -11.39 -10.82
N LYS A 137 10.82 -12.35 -10.51
CA LYS A 137 9.56 -12.55 -11.24
C LYS A 137 8.62 -11.34 -11.23
N VAL A 138 8.66 -10.53 -10.16
CA VAL A 138 7.84 -9.32 -10.05
C VAL A 138 8.44 -8.20 -10.89
N VAL A 139 9.77 -8.04 -10.83
CA VAL A 139 10.52 -7.07 -11.61
C VAL A 139 10.36 -7.33 -13.12
N GLU A 140 10.45 -8.59 -13.54
CA GLU A 140 10.28 -9.00 -14.96
C GLU A 140 8.89 -8.70 -15.53
N GLN A 141 7.87 -8.60 -14.68
CA GLN A 141 6.48 -8.41 -15.11
C GLN A 141 5.96 -6.98 -14.91
N ALA A 142 6.69 -6.14 -14.17
CA ALA A 142 6.33 -4.74 -13.97
C ALA A 142 6.81 -3.88 -15.15
N GLN A 143 6.14 -2.74 -15.38
CA GLN A 143 6.51 -1.81 -16.45
C GLN A 143 7.82 -1.07 -16.11
N ALA A 144 8.05 -0.81 -14.83
CA ALA A 144 9.29 -0.24 -14.31
C ALA A 144 9.65 -0.89 -12.97
N ALA A 145 10.90 -0.72 -12.54
CA ALA A 145 11.35 -1.25 -11.26
C ALA A 145 12.36 -0.33 -10.57
N ILE A 146 12.23 -0.24 -9.24
CA ILE A 146 13.21 0.33 -8.33
C ILE A 146 13.90 -0.85 -7.62
N CYS A 147 15.07 -1.25 -8.12
CA CYS A 147 15.80 -2.41 -7.59
C CYS A 147 16.72 -2.07 -6.41
N GLN A 148 17.17 -0.81 -6.32
CA GLN A 148 18.06 -0.32 -5.28
C GLN A 148 17.70 1.12 -4.95
N GLY A 149 17.82 1.49 -3.67
CA GLY A 149 17.64 2.86 -3.22
C GLY A 149 16.37 3.04 -2.39
N SER A 150 15.62 4.09 -2.69
CA SER A 150 14.46 4.51 -1.90
C SER A 150 13.27 4.80 -2.79
N LEU A 151 12.08 4.89 -2.20
CA LEU A 151 10.86 5.20 -2.94
C LEU A 151 10.88 6.56 -3.65
N LEU A 152 11.79 7.47 -3.28
CA LEU A 152 11.94 8.74 -3.97
C LEU A 152 12.31 8.57 -5.45
N GLN A 153 12.90 7.44 -5.83
CA GLN A 153 13.20 7.17 -7.24
C GLN A 153 11.95 7.11 -8.12
N LEU A 154 10.77 6.90 -7.53
CA LEU A 154 9.51 6.99 -8.26
C LEU A 154 9.32 8.36 -8.90
N LEU A 155 9.80 9.45 -8.27
CA LEU A 155 9.65 10.81 -8.78
C LEU A 155 10.33 11.00 -10.14
N TYR A 156 11.47 10.32 -10.39
CA TYR A 156 12.13 10.35 -11.69
C TYR A 156 11.27 9.72 -12.80
N MET A 157 10.36 8.82 -12.45
CA MET A 157 9.46 8.15 -13.39
C MET A 157 8.19 8.97 -13.66
N LEU A 158 7.77 9.82 -12.72
CA LEU A 158 6.54 10.61 -12.83
C LEU A 158 6.71 11.92 -13.61
N ALA A 159 7.94 12.25 -14.04
CA ALA A 159 8.27 13.51 -14.71
C ALA A 159 7.67 14.75 -14.02
N VAL A 160 7.60 14.73 -12.69
CA VAL A 160 7.17 15.89 -11.91
C VAL A 160 8.33 16.88 -11.88
N PRO A 161 8.25 18.06 -12.51
CA PRO A 161 9.32 19.03 -12.44
C PRO A 161 9.53 19.44 -10.98
N LEU A 162 10.77 19.31 -10.48
CA LEU A 162 11.16 19.84 -9.18
C LEU A 162 10.94 21.36 -9.22
N ASN A 163 10.12 21.87 -8.30
CA ASN A 163 9.96 23.32 -8.17
C ASN A 163 11.25 23.87 -7.54
N PRO A 164 12.03 24.74 -8.21
CA PRO A 164 13.35 25.15 -7.74
C PRO A 164 13.34 25.93 -6.42
N SER A 165 12.17 26.35 -5.93
CA SER A 165 12.00 27.18 -4.73
C SER A 165 12.07 26.40 -3.41
N GLN A 166 12.28 25.08 -3.45
CA GLN A 166 12.22 24.19 -2.27
C GLN A 166 13.45 23.29 -2.10
N VAL A 167 14.61 23.66 -2.68
CA VAL A 167 15.93 23.05 -2.41
C VAL A 167 16.89 24.10 -1.87
#